data_AF-A0A4Y2M2K0-F1
#
_entry.id   AF-A0A4Y2M2K0-F1
#
_cell.length_a   1.000
_cell.length_b   1.000
_cell.length_c   1.000
_cell.angle_alpha   90.00
_cell.angle_beta   90.00
_cell.angle_gamma   90.00
#
_symmetry.space_group_name_H-M   'P 1'
#
loop_
_entity.id
_entity.type
_entity.pdbx_description
1 polymer ?
#
loop_
_entity_poly.entity_id
_entity_poly.type
_entity_poly.pdbx_seq_one_letter_code
_entity_poly.pdbx_strand_id
1 'polypeptide(L)'
;MWCSIFRNSLVGPILYISTLNGDRFMQLVLNSTVTGLVDELPLVDLTHVWLQLDGDPPHHISAARRWLNAEFLHKWISYRVVLNFFLDTLT
;
A
#
# COMPACT_ATOMS: atom_id res chain seq x y z
N MET A 1 13.04 -7.59 4.28
CA MET A 1 11.99 -7.63 5.33
C MET A 1 11.02 -6.51 5.03
N TRP A 2 9.72 -6.76 5.18
CA TRP A 2 8.70 -5.71 5.12
C TRP A 2 7.90 -5.73 6.42
N CYS A 3 7.50 -4.56 6.90
CA CYS A 3 6.61 -4.41 8.04
C CYS A 3 5.87 -3.09 7.90
N SER A 4 4.71 -3.00 8.53
CA SER A 4 3.90 -1.79 8.59
C SER A 4 3.46 -1.53 10.03
N ILE A 5 3.01 -0.30 10.26
CA ILE A 5 2.42 0.11 11.51
C ILE A 5 0.99 0.52 11.20
N PHE A 6 0.04 -0.01 11.97
CA PHE A 6 -1.35 0.40 11.93
C PHE A 6 -1.84 0.71 13.34
N ARG A 7 -2.30 1.94 13.56
CA ARG A 7 -2.63 2.48 14.90
C ARG A 7 -1.46 2.29 15.87
N ASN A 8 -1.62 1.42 16.88
CA ASN A 8 -0.63 1.14 17.90
C ASN A 8 0.00 -0.27 17.76
N SER A 9 -0.19 -0.90 16.60
CA SER A 9 0.24 -2.28 16.35
C SER A 9 1.15 -2.36 15.13
N LEU A 10 2.10 -3.31 15.19
CA LEU A 10 2.85 -3.75 14.02
C LEU A 10 1.99 -4.72 13.20
N VAL A 11 1.99 -4.54 11.89
CA VAL A 11 1.33 -5.43 10.92
C VAL A 11 2.38 -5.94 9.94
N GLY A 12 2.39 -7.25 9.71
CA GLY A 12 3.66 -7.94 9.47
C GLY A 12 4.46 -8.04 10.79
N PRO A 13 5.72 -8.49 10.79
CA PRO A 13 6.69 -8.44 9.71
C PRO A 13 6.67 -9.66 8.79
N ILE A 14 7.07 -9.44 7.55
CA ILE A 14 7.27 -10.48 6.55
C ILE A 14 8.76 -10.58 6.27
N LEU A 15 9.31 -11.75 6.56
CA LEU A 15 10.66 -12.12 6.19
C LEU A 15 10.63 -12.83 4.85
N TYR A 16 11.49 -12.39 3.94
CA TYR A 16 11.64 -12.99 2.63
C TYR A 16 13.12 -13.02 2.26
N ILE A 17 13.49 -14.08 1.55
CA ILE A 17 14.83 -14.28 1.01
C ILE A 17 14.88 -13.56 -0.33
N SER A 18 15.97 -12.82 -0.59
CA SER A 18 16.24 -11.95 -1.76
C SER A 18 15.55 -10.58 -1.76
N THR A 19 15.97 -9.74 -2.71
CA THR A 19 15.44 -8.39 -2.93
C THR A 19 13.96 -8.42 -3.26
N LEU A 20 13.20 -7.49 -2.69
CA LEU A 20 11.80 -7.29 -3.04
C LEU A 20 11.72 -6.58 -4.39
N ASN A 21 11.27 -7.28 -5.42
CA ASN A 21 10.92 -6.66 -6.70
C ASN A 21 9.40 -6.42 -6.77
N GLY A 22 8.92 -5.81 -7.86
CA GLY A 22 7.50 -5.47 -8.01
C GLY A 22 6.56 -6.68 -7.90
N ASP A 23 6.88 -7.80 -8.54
CA ASP A 23 6.03 -9.01 -8.49
C ASP A 23 5.97 -9.61 -7.09
N ARG A 24 7.12 -9.65 -6.41
CA ARG A 24 7.20 -10.11 -5.02
C ARG A 24 6.51 -9.14 -4.07
N PHE A 25 6.54 -7.84 -4.34
CA PHE A 25 5.78 -6.85 -3.57
C PHE A 25 4.27 -7.11 -3.70
N MET A 26 3.77 -7.36 -4.92
CA MET A 26 2.38 -7.74 -5.12
C MET A 26 1.98 -8.99 -4.34
N GLN A 27 2.78 -10.07 -4.46
CA GLN A 27 2.44 -11.37 -3.89
C GLN A 27 2.64 -11.44 -2.38
N LEU A 28 3.78 -10.91 -1.90
CA LEU A 28 4.20 -11.08 -0.51
C LEU A 28 3.74 -9.95 0.39
N VAL A 29 3.36 -8.78 -0.13
CA VAL A 29 2.93 -7.65 0.69
C VAL A 29 1.46 -7.33 0.43
N LEU A 30 1.11 -6.94 -0.80
CA LEU A 30 -0.24 -6.43 -1.10
C LEU A 30 -1.29 -7.54 -0.97
N ASN A 31 -1.18 -8.60 -1.78
CA ASN A 31 -2.17 -9.68 -1.85
C ASN A 31 -2.16 -10.63 -0.63
N SER A 32 -1.26 -10.42 0.32
CA SER A 32 -1.15 -11.25 1.52
C SER A 32 -1.40 -10.40 2.78
N THR A 33 -0.39 -9.74 3.31
CA THR A 33 -0.46 -9.06 4.60
C THR A 33 -1.34 -7.82 4.57
N VAL A 34 -1.33 -7.05 3.49
CA VAL A 34 -2.21 -5.87 3.39
C VAL A 34 -3.66 -6.31 3.19
N THR A 35 -3.94 -7.26 2.28
CA THR A 35 -5.29 -7.83 2.14
C THR A 35 -5.80 -8.40 3.46
N GLY A 36 -5.00 -9.21 4.17
CA GLY A 36 -5.40 -9.76 5.47
C GLY A 36 -5.71 -8.68 6.51
N LEU A 37 -4.96 -7.57 6.53
CA LEU A 37 -5.29 -6.43 7.38
C LEU A 37 -6.61 -5.78 6.99
N VAL A 38 -6.83 -5.54 5.69
CA VAL A 38 -8.05 -4.89 5.17
C VAL A 38 -9.28 -5.76 5.46
N ASP A 39 -9.19 -7.06 5.26
CA ASP A 39 -10.28 -8.02 5.50
C ASP A 39 -10.72 -8.05 6.97
N GLU A 40 -9.81 -7.77 7.90
CA GLU A 40 -10.11 -7.72 9.35
C GLU A 40 -10.67 -6.35 9.80
N LEU A 41 -10.55 -5.30 8.97
CA LEU A 41 -11.03 -3.98 9.32
C LEU A 41 -12.55 -3.85 9.16
N PRO A 42 -13.25 -3.24 10.13
CA PRO A 42 -14.63 -2.83 9.93
C PRO A 42 -14.76 -1.95 8.68
N LEU A 43 -15.82 -2.13 7.90
CA LEU A 43 -16.04 -1.36 6.66
C LEU A 43 -16.03 0.16 6.91
N VAL A 44 -16.50 0.60 8.09
CA VAL A 44 -16.44 2.00 8.51
C VAL A 44 -15.01 2.50 8.70
N ASP A 45 -14.08 1.65 9.12
CA ASP A 45 -12.67 2.03 9.26
C ASP A 45 -12.00 2.09 7.88
N LEU A 46 -12.31 1.16 6.97
CA LEU A 46 -11.74 1.13 5.61
C LEU A 46 -11.95 2.44 4.85
N THR A 47 -13.10 3.11 5.03
CA THR A 47 -13.36 4.41 4.40
C THR A 47 -12.52 5.56 4.97
N HIS A 48 -11.87 5.37 6.12
CA HIS A 48 -11.04 6.39 6.78
C HIS A 48 -9.53 6.05 6.82
N VAL A 49 -9.13 4.85 6.41
CA VAL A 49 -7.72 4.44 6.37
C VAL A 49 -7.01 4.98 5.12
N TRP A 50 -5.75 5.40 5.32
CA TRP A 50 -4.80 5.72 4.26
C TRP A 50 -3.61 4.78 4.32
N LEU A 51 -3.16 4.25 3.18
CA LEU A 51 -1.90 3.54 3.09
C LEU A 51 -0.77 4.50 2.71
N GLN A 52 0.33 4.49 3.46
CA GLN A 52 1.53 5.25 3.12
C GLN A 52 2.68 4.30 2.77
N LEU A 53 3.30 4.51 1.61
CA LEU A 53 4.49 3.80 1.14
C LEU A 53 5.65 4.79 0.93
N ASP A 54 6.87 4.30 1.00
CA ASP A 54 8.04 5.09 0.61
C ASP A 54 8.18 5.18 -0.94
N GLY A 55 9.30 5.71 -1.40
CA GLY A 55 9.61 5.89 -2.81
C GLY A 55 10.26 4.69 -3.52
N ASP A 56 10.38 3.52 -2.89
CA ASP A 56 11.14 2.39 -3.44
C ASP A 56 10.53 1.87 -4.76
N PRO A 57 11.33 1.54 -5.81
CA PRO A 57 10.81 1.17 -7.13
C PRO A 57 9.74 0.07 -7.18
N PRO A 58 9.77 -1.00 -6.35
CA PRO A 58 8.73 -2.03 -6.32
C PRO A 58 7.32 -1.48 -6.06
N HIS A 59 7.20 -0.36 -5.35
CA HIS A 59 5.92 0.26 -5.01
C HIS A 59 5.27 0.98 -6.21
N HIS A 60 6.02 1.22 -7.30
CA HIS A 60 5.59 2.07 -8.42
C HIS A 60 5.13 1.31 -9.65
N ILE A 61 5.16 -0.02 -9.64
CA ILE A 61 4.70 -0.80 -10.78
C ILE A 61 3.19 -0.58 -11.01
N SER A 62 2.76 -0.63 -12.27
CA SER A 62 1.37 -0.37 -12.65
C SER A 62 0.37 -1.28 -11.95
N ALA A 63 0.74 -2.53 -11.68
CA ALA A 63 -0.10 -3.49 -10.95
C ALA A 63 -0.35 -3.04 -9.51
N ALA A 64 0.68 -2.60 -8.79
CA ALA A 64 0.57 -2.11 -7.42
C ALA A 64 -0.32 -0.87 -7.35
N ARG A 65 -0.15 0.09 -8.26
CA ARG A 65 -0.98 1.29 -8.31
C ARG A 65 -2.46 0.99 -8.54
N ARG A 66 -2.77 0.08 -9.48
CA ARG A 66 -4.16 -0.33 -9.74
C ARG A 66 -4.78 -1.01 -8.53
N TRP A 67 -4.01 -1.89 -7.89
CA TRP A 67 -4.44 -2.58 -6.67
C TRP A 67 -4.71 -1.58 -5.54
N LEU A 68 -3.78 -0.66 -5.27
CA LEU A 68 -3.91 0.37 -4.23
C LEU A 68 -5.10 1.31 -4.46
N ASN A 69 -5.34 1.70 -5.72
CA ASN A 69 -6.50 2.51 -6.08
C ASN A 69 -7.81 1.78 -5.78
N ALA A 70 -7.90 0.49 -6.11
CA ALA A 70 -9.09 -0.32 -5.87
C ALA A 70 -9.32 -0.58 -4.39
N GLU A 71 -8.29 -1.03 -3.66
CA GLU A 71 -8.41 -1.48 -2.28
C GLU A 71 -8.61 -0.33 -1.29
N PHE A 72 -7.90 0.80 -1.50
CA PHE A 72 -7.94 1.94 -0.61
C PHE A 72 -8.79 3.10 -1.15
N LEU A 73 -9.58 2.91 -2.21
CA LEU A 73 -10.42 3.95 -2.80
C LEU A 73 -9.63 5.23 -3.12
N HIS A 74 -8.46 5.07 -3.73
CA HIS A 74 -7.48 6.14 -4.00
C HIS A 74 -6.87 6.83 -2.76
N LYS A 75 -7.11 6.33 -1.54
CA LYS A 75 -6.53 6.84 -0.29
C LYS A 75 -5.19 6.18 0.02
N TRP A 76 -4.21 6.44 -0.84
CA TRP A 76 -2.84 6.03 -0.58
C TRP A 76 -1.85 7.10 -1.04
N ILE A 77 -0.72 7.18 -0.33
CA ILE A 77 0.31 8.19 -0.58
C ILE A 77 1.65 7.47 -0.78
N SER A 78 2.40 7.91 -1.78
CA SER A 78 3.80 7.55 -1.97
C SER A 78 4.57 8.77 -2.45
N TYR A 79 5.89 8.76 -2.29
CA TYR A 79 6.82 9.85 -2.62
C TYR A 79 6.64 10.41 -4.05
N ARG A 80 6.13 9.61 -5.00
CA ARG A 80 5.88 10.06 -6.39
C ARG A 80 4.43 10.44 -6.70
N VAL A 81 3.46 10.09 -5.84
CA VAL A 81 2.03 10.32 -6.10
C VAL A 81 1.54 11.67 -5.62
N VAL A 82 2.18 12.24 -4.59
CA VAL A 82 1.90 13.61 -4.13
C VAL A 82 2.01 14.60 -5.30
N LEU A 83 2.94 14.41 -6.24
CA LEU A 83 3.07 15.31 -7.40
C LEU A 83 1.88 15.28 -8.37
N ASN A 84 1.20 14.14 -8.56
CA ASN A 84 0.08 14.07 -9.52
C ASN A 84 -1.25 14.45 -8.86
N PHE A 85 -1.48 14.09 -7.59
CA PHE A 85 -2.72 14.44 -6.87
C PHE A 85 -2.89 15.95 -6.67
N PHE A 86 -1.80 16.70 -6.49
CA PHE A 86 -1.84 18.16 -6.39
C PHE A 86 -2.01 18.86 -7.75
N LEU A 87 -1.76 18.19 -8.87
CA LEU A 87 -1.91 18.77 -10.21
C LEU A 87 -3.31 18.49 -10.80
N ASP A 88 -3.90 17.33 -10.53
CA ASP A 88 -5.22 16.94 -11.04
C ASP A 88 -6.40 17.67 -10.34
N THR A 89 -6.12 18.40 -9.25
CA THR A 89 -7.11 19.23 -8.53
C THR A 89 -7.08 20.71 -8.96
N LEU A 90 -6.23 21.07 -9.94
CA LEU A 90 -6.05 22.44 -10.45
C LEU A 90 -6.44 22.60 -11.93
N THR A 91 -7.19 21.65 -12.50
CA THR A 91 -7.76 21.73 -13.87
C THR A 91 -9.26 21.47 -13.84
#